data_AF-A0A920HDB6-F1
#
_entry.id   AF-A0A920HDB6-F1
#
_cell.length_a   1.000
_cell.length_b   1.000
_cell.length_c   1.000
_cell.angle_alpha   90.00
_cell.angle_beta   90.00
_cell.angle_gamma   90.00
#
_symmetry.space_group_name_H-M   'P 1'
#
loop_
_entity.id
_entity.type
_entity.pdbx_description
1 polymer ?
#
loop_
_entity_poly.entity_id
_entity_poly.type
_entity_poly.pdbx_seq_one_letter_code
_entity_poly.pdbx_strand_id
1 'polypeptide(L)'
;MMQKPDVDLIEGLSPAISIEQKTTSRNPRSTVGTVTEIYDYMRLLWARIGIPYSPVTGLPISSQTVSQMVDNLLSMEAGTRLYLLAPVVRGRKGEYKKDLAAYLQRGFSRVRIDGEFYELDAVPDLDKKRKHDIEIVVDRVIIKPDADNLATRLADSLETAIGLTDGLAYADDASSGQRTVFSARFACPVSGFTIDEIEPRLFSFNNPFGACPDCDGLGVSSHFEAQLVVPDPRLSLRQGALAPWAKSTSKYYIQTLESLAKTFGFSLDVPFEELEFGFSMFCSMAAAIRLLR
;
A
#
# COMPACT_ATOMS: atom_id res chain seq x y z
N MET A 1 -4.52 -50.33 29.34
CA MET A 1 -5.11 -49.30 30.22
C MET A 1 -4.26 -49.25 31.48
N MET A 2 -3.65 -48.10 31.79
CA MET A 2 -3.05 -47.91 33.12
C MET A 2 -4.17 -47.98 34.16
N GLN A 3 -4.01 -48.84 35.17
CA GLN A 3 -4.95 -48.96 36.28
C GLN A 3 -4.95 -47.66 37.08
N LYS A 4 -6.12 -47.07 37.28
CA LYS A 4 -6.28 -45.87 38.10
C LYS A 4 -5.97 -46.24 39.56
N PRO A 5 -5.10 -45.50 40.26
CA PRO A 5 -4.79 -45.79 41.67
C PRO A 5 -6.04 -45.60 42.54
N ASP A 6 -6.20 -46.47 43.55
CA ASP A 6 -7.31 -46.49 44.50
C ASP A 6 -7.02 -45.52 45.65
N VAL A 7 -7.32 -44.24 45.43
CA VAL A 7 -7.07 -43.15 46.38
C VAL A 7 -8.30 -42.23 46.48
N ASP A 8 -8.67 -41.87 47.70
CA ASP A 8 -9.88 -41.08 47.98
C ASP A 8 -9.70 -39.57 47.71
N LEU A 9 -8.48 -39.05 47.84
CA LEU A 9 -8.16 -37.63 47.66
C LEU A 9 -6.70 -37.44 47.24
N ILE A 10 -6.47 -36.56 46.26
CA ILE A 10 -5.14 -36.12 45.84
C ILE A 10 -5.08 -34.60 45.98
N GLU A 11 -4.24 -34.10 46.88
CA GLU A 11 -3.96 -32.69 47.10
C GLU A 11 -2.50 -32.35 46.76
N GLY A 12 -2.19 -31.07 46.53
CA GLY A 12 -0.81 -30.63 46.29
C GLY A 12 -0.26 -30.87 44.88
N LEU A 13 -1.13 -31.18 43.89
CA LEU A 13 -0.70 -31.27 42.50
C LEU A 13 -0.32 -29.89 41.98
N SER A 14 0.91 -29.77 41.47
CA SER A 14 1.32 -28.61 40.69
C SER A 14 0.53 -28.56 39.37
N PRO A 15 0.29 -27.37 38.80
CA PRO A 15 -0.32 -27.26 37.48
C PRO A 15 0.43 -28.14 36.46
N ALA A 16 -0.25 -29.13 35.90
CA ALA A 16 0.35 -30.03 34.93
C ALA A 16 0.24 -29.41 33.52
N ILE A 17 1.36 -29.28 32.83
CA ILE A 17 1.41 -28.93 31.41
C ILE A 17 1.67 -30.22 30.63
N SER A 18 0.75 -30.58 29.74
CA SER A 18 0.94 -31.71 28.84
C SER A 18 1.61 -31.24 27.55
N ILE A 19 2.76 -31.83 27.21
CA ILE A 19 3.46 -31.58 25.95
C ILE A 19 3.31 -32.84 25.10
N GLU A 20 2.38 -32.79 24.16
CA GLU A 20 2.03 -33.92 23.28
C GLU A 20 2.19 -33.51 21.83
N GLN A 21 2.68 -34.41 20.97
CA GLN A 21 2.70 -34.19 19.52
C GLN A 21 1.31 -34.47 18.93
N LYS A 22 0.32 -33.62 19.24
CA LYS A 22 -0.97 -33.63 18.53
C LYS A 22 -0.79 -33.01 17.15
N THR A 23 -1.40 -33.62 16.14
CA THR A 23 -1.49 -33.03 14.79
C THR A 23 -2.08 -31.63 14.89
N THR A 24 -1.28 -30.62 14.57
CA THR A 24 -1.67 -29.22 14.64
C THR A 24 -2.74 -28.91 13.60
N SER A 25 -3.65 -28.00 13.95
CA SER A 25 -4.60 -27.40 13.00
C SER A 25 -3.84 -26.76 11.83
N ARG A 26 -4.19 -27.13 10.59
CA ARG A 26 -3.64 -26.53 9.38
C ARG A 26 -4.34 -25.19 9.12
N ASN A 27 -4.06 -24.19 9.94
CA ASN A 27 -4.46 -22.81 9.64
C ASN A 27 -3.41 -22.19 8.71
N PRO A 28 -3.74 -21.83 7.46
CA PRO A 28 -2.79 -21.26 6.50
C PRO A 28 -2.19 -19.92 6.98
N ARG A 29 -2.84 -19.25 7.93
CA ARG A 29 -2.36 -18.00 8.55
C ARG A 29 -1.48 -18.21 9.78
N SER A 30 -1.30 -19.45 10.24
CA SER A 30 -0.43 -19.74 11.37
C SER A 30 0.96 -20.13 10.87
N THR A 31 1.95 -19.37 11.29
CA THR A 31 3.36 -19.60 10.94
C THR A 31 4.15 -19.96 12.20
N VAL A 32 5.40 -20.41 12.04
CA VAL A 32 6.31 -20.62 13.17
C VAL A 32 6.44 -19.34 14.01
N GLY A 33 6.49 -18.17 13.35
CA GLY A 33 6.63 -16.88 14.03
C GLY A 33 5.41 -16.49 14.87
N THR A 34 4.19 -16.86 14.45
CA THR A 34 2.98 -16.59 15.26
C THR A 34 2.80 -17.60 16.39
N VAL A 35 3.19 -18.87 16.17
CA VAL A 35 3.12 -19.91 17.21
C VAL A 35 4.13 -19.67 18.34
N THR A 36 5.30 -19.15 18.00
CA THR A 36 6.36 -18.84 18.97
C THR A 36 6.28 -17.42 19.53
N GLU A 37 5.28 -16.65 19.11
CA GLU A 37 5.12 -15.21 19.42
C GLU A 37 6.30 -14.32 18.99
N ILE A 38 7.34 -14.86 18.34
CA ILE A 38 8.49 -14.10 17.83
C ILE A 38 8.00 -13.01 16.88
N TYR A 39 7.04 -13.32 16.01
CA TYR A 39 6.48 -12.33 15.08
C TYR A 39 5.82 -11.17 15.82
N ASP A 40 5.22 -11.41 16.97
CA ASP A 40 4.56 -10.36 17.77
C ASP A 40 5.58 -9.35 18.31
N TYR A 41 6.74 -9.84 18.75
CA TYR A 41 7.88 -8.98 19.12
C TYR A 41 8.48 -8.26 17.91
N MET A 42 8.57 -8.92 16.75
CA MET A 42 9.05 -8.26 15.53
C MET A 42 8.13 -7.11 15.11
N ARG A 43 6.80 -7.28 15.18
CA ARG A 43 5.84 -6.20 14.93
C ARG A 43 6.06 -5.00 15.86
N LEU A 44 6.31 -5.25 17.15
CA LEU A 44 6.65 -4.20 18.10
C LEU A 44 7.98 -3.51 17.74
N LEU A 45 9.01 -4.30 17.39
CA LEU A 45 10.32 -3.78 17.01
C LEU A 45 10.22 -2.85 15.80
N TRP A 46 9.57 -3.31 14.71
CA TRP A 46 9.39 -2.50 13.50
C TRP A 46 8.54 -1.26 13.74
N ALA A 47 7.51 -1.35 14.58
CA ALA A 47 6.70 -0.17 14.89
C ALA A 47 7.44 0.88 15.72
N ARG A 48 8.37 0.46 16.59
CA ARG A 48 9.06 1.37 17.52
C ARG A 48 10.31 2.01 16.95
N ILE A 49 11.11 1.26 16.19
CA ILE A 49 12.41 1.72 15.70
C ILE A 49 12.57 1.54 14.19
N GLY A 50 11.54 1.06 13.49
CA GLY A 50 11.56 0.97 12.03
C GLY A 50 11.56 2.36 11.41
N ILE A 51 12.47 2.58 10.46
CA ILE A 51 12.49 3.77 9.62
C ILE A 51 11.62 3.43 8.39
N PRO A 52 10.45 4.07 8.20
CA PRO A 52 9.60 3.80 7.04
C PRO A 52 10.22 4.42 5.78
N TYR A 53 10.02 3.75 4.65
CA TYR A 53 10.49 4.20 3.34
C TYR A 53 9.33 4.28 2.37
N SER A 54 9.40 5.23 1.44
CA SER A 54 8.44 5.34 0.33
C SER A 54 8.64 4.19 -0.66
N PRO A 55 7.61 3.39 -0.99
CA PRO A 55 7.71 2.35 -2.01
C PRO A 55 7.99 2.90 -3.42
N VAL A 56 7.64 4.17 -3.66
CA VAL A 56 7.78 4.81 -4.98
C VAL A 56 9.18 5.40 -5.17
N THR A 57 9.75 6.01 -4.12
CA THR A 57 11.01 6.76 -4.22
C THR A 57 12.16 6.15 -3.45
N GLY A 58 11.91 5.22 -2.53
CA GLY A 58 12.92 4.63 -1.66
C GLY A 58 13.52 5.58 -0.63
N LEU A 59 12.96 6.78 -0.46
CA LEU A 59 13.43 7.77 0.53
C LEU A 59 12.76 7.55 1.89
N PRO A 60 13.45 7.85 3.00
CA PRO A 60 12.88 7.74 4.34
C PRO A 60 11.71 8.72 4.50
N ILE A 61 10.69 8.26 5.21
CA ILE A 61 9.51 9.05 5.55
C ILE A 61 9.62 9.41 7.02
N SER A 62 9.35 10.68 7.37
CA SER A 62 9.34 11.13 8.76
C SER A 62 8.05 11.89 9.06
N SER A 63 7.52 11.65 10.26
CA SER A 63 6.52 12.50 10.89
C SER A 63 7.23 13.43 11.88
N GLN A 64 6.82 14.69 11.94
CA GLN A 64 7.32 15.66 12.90
C GLN A 64 6.14 16.25 13.66
N THR A 65 6.31 16.55 14.94
CA THR A 65 5.32 17.35 15.68
C THR A 65 5.44 18.82 15.28
N VAL A 66 4.37 19.60 15.45
CA VAL A 66 4.42 21.06 15.17
C VAL A 66 5.56 21.71 15.97
N SER A 67 5.76 21.33 17.23
CA SER A 67 6.88 21.82 18.04
C SER A 67 8.24 21.54 17.40
N GLN A 68 8.48 20.32 16.90
CA GLN A 68 9.73 19.98 16.20
C GLN A 68 9.92 20.76 14.90
N MET A 69 8.84 21.01 14.16
CA MET A 69 8.89 21.84 12.96
C MET A 69 9.24 23.29 13.31
N VAL A 70 8.66 23.84 14.38
CA VAL A 70 8.99 25.18 14.89
C VAL A 70 10.45 25.25 15.33
N ASP A 71 10.93 24.26 16.09
CA ASP A 71 12.34 24.19 16.52
C ASP A 71 13.29 24.16 15.32
N ASN A 72 12.95 23.39 14.28
CA ASN A 72 13.72 23.34 13.04
C ASN A 72 13.78 24.71 12.35
N LEU A 73 12.65 25.41 12.24
CA LEU A 73 12.60 26.76 11.66
C LEU A 73 13.36 27.79 12.48
N LEU A 74 13.30 27.70 13.82
CA LEU A 74 14.04 28.60 14.72
C LEU A 74 15.55 28.35 14.69
N SER A 75 15.99 27.14 14.29
CA SER A 75 17.41 26.81 14.12
C SER A 75 18.05 27.40 12.85
N MET A 76 17.25 28.00 11.95
CA MET A 76 17.73 28.65 10.73
C MET A 76 18.46 29.97 11.02
N GLU A 77 19.26 30.44 10.06
CA GLU A 77 20.01 31.69 10.21
C GLU A 77 19.10 32.90 10.45
N ALA A 78 19.52 33.79 11.35
CA ALA A 78 18.80 35.02 11.64
C ALA A 78 18.69 35.90 10.38
N GLY A 79 17.49 36.43 10.12
CA GLY A 79 17.20 37.24 8.94
C GLY A 79 16.62 36.44 7.77
N THR A 80 16.58 35.10 7.84
CA THR A 80 15.94 34.25 6.83
C THR A 80 14.47 34.62 6.66
N ARG A 81 14.03 34.83 5.42
CA ARG A 81 12.65 35.22 5.09
C ARG A 81 11.92 33.99 4.57
N LEU A 82 10.95 33.49 5.31
CA LEU A 82 10.24 32.26 4.96
C LEU A 82 8.83 32.55 4.45
N TYR A 83 8.44 31.81 3.42
CA TYR A 83 7.04 31.60 3.05
C TYR A 83 6.58 30.26 3.60
N LEU A 84 5.59 30.28 4.49
CA LEU A 84 4.90 29.08 4.94
C LEU A 84 3.76 28.77 4.00
N LEU A 85 3.78 27.57 3.43
CA LEU A 85 2.94 27.18 2.32
C LEU A 85 2.22 25.87 2.60
N ALA A 86 0.95 25.83 2.22
CA ALA A 86 0.10 24.65 2.31
C ALA A 86 -0.11 24.07 0.90
N PRO A 87 0.55 22.96 0.53
CA PRO A 87 0.40 22.32 -0.79
C PRO A 87 -0.93 21.57 -0.91
N VAL A 88 -1.97 22.28 -1.33
CA VAL A 88 -3.34 21.77 -1.44
C VAL A 88 -3.54 20.89 -2.68
N VAL A 89 -2.82 21.17 -3.76
CA VAL A 89 -2.83 20.36 -5.00
C VAL A 89 -1.40 20.11 -5.45
N ARG A 90 -1.11 18.86 -5.82
CA ARG A 90 0.23 18.42 -6.26
C ARG A 90 0.13 17.56 -7.51
N GLY A 91 0.59 18.05 -8.66
CA GLY A 91 0.71 17.30 -9.90
C GLY A 91 -0.61 16.72 -10.44
N ARG A 92 -1.75 17.33 -10.10
CA ARG A 92 -3.09 16.86 -10.48
C ARG A 92 -3.70 17.75 -11.56
N LYS A 93 -4.52 17.14 -12.42
CA LYS A 93 -5.21 17.84 -13.50
C LYS A 93 -6.54 18.41 -13.02
N GLY A 94 -6.81 19.68 -13.31
CA GLY A 94 -8.04 20.35 -12.93
C GLY A 94 -7.99 21.86 -13.07
N GLU A 95 -9.16 22.50 -13.05
CA GLU A 95 -9.30 23.97 -13.14
C GLU A 95 -9.35 24.65 -11.75
N TYR A 96 -9.64 23.90 -10.68
CA TYR A 96 -9.61 24.29 -9.26
C TYR A 96 -10.35 25.60 -8.86
N LYS A 97 -11.21 26.18 -9.73
CA LYS A 97 -11.93 27.44 -9.47
C LYS A 97 -12.75 27.43 -8.18
N LYS A 98 -13.45 26.31 -7.90
CA LYS A 98 -14.26 26.16 -6.69
C LYS A 98 -13.41 26.09 -5.43
N ASP A 99 -12.29 25.37 -5.50
CA ASP A 99 -11.38 25.20 -4.37
C ASP A 99 -10.71 26.54 -4.02
N LEU A 100 -10.22 27.27 -5.03
CA LEU A 100 -9.63 28.61 -4.86
C LEU A 100 -10.63 29.60 -4.26
N ALA A 101 -11.88 29.62 -4.74
CA ALA A 101 -12.92 30.46 -4.17
C ALA A 101 -13.23 30.12 -2.70
N ALA A 102 -13.17 28.83 -2.33
CA ALA A 102 -13.35 28.40 -0.95
C ALA A 102 -12.21 28.88 -0.03
N TYR A 103 -10.96 28.89 -0.52
CA TYR A 103 -9.83 29.44 0.25
C TYR A 103 -9.93 30.98 0.38
N LEU A 104 -10.39 31.68 -0.64
CA LEU A 104 -10.65 33.12 -0.55
C LEU A 104 -11.72 33.43 0.51
N GLN A 105 -12.81 32.66 0.56
CA GLN A 105 -13.84 32.80 1.60
C GLN A 105 -13.34 32.49 3.02
N ARG A 106 -12.31 31.63 3.14
CA ARG A 106 -11.64 31.33 4.41
C ARG A 106 -10.64 32.42 4.84
N GLY A 107 -10.46 33.47 4.03
CA GLY A 107 -9.63 34.63 4.35
C GLY A 107 -8.18 34.55 3.85
N PHE A 108 -7.83 33.55 3.03
CA PHE A 108 -6.52 33.52 2.39
C PHE A 108 -6.47 34.52 1.23
N SER A 109 -5.34 35.23 1.09
CA SER A 109 -5.17 36.28 0.08
C SER A 109 -4.22 35.90 -1.05
N ARG A 110 -3.27 35.00 -0.80
CA ARG A 110 -2.20 34.66 -1.75
C ARG A 110 -2.09 33.16 -1.98
N VAL A 111 -1.74 32.81 -3.21
CA VAL A 111 -1.51 31.44 -3.66
C VAL A 111 -0.31 31.41 -4.58
N ARG A 112 0.46 30.32 -4.56
CA ARG A 112 1.46 30.01 -5.56
C ARG A 112 0.95 28.89 -6.46
N ILE A 113 0.94 29.13 -7.76
CA ILE A 113 0.49 28.17 -8.77
C ILE A 113 1.61 27.96 -9.76
N ASP A 114 2.02 26.71 -9.95
CA ASP A 114 3.09 26.31 -10.88
C ASP A 114 4.40 27.13 -10.72
N GLY A 115 4.68 27.56 -9.48
CA GLY A 115 5.87 28.34 -9.12
C GLY A 115 5.68 29.86 -9.10
N GLU A 116 4.57 30.39 -9.61
CA GLU A 116 4.29 31.82 -9.65
C GLU A 116 3.28 32.25 -8.59
N PHE A 117 3.52 33.40 -7.94
CA PHE A 117 2.65 33.93 -6.90
C PHE A 117 1.54 34.80 -7.50
N TYR A 118 0.31 34.52 -7.08
CA TYR A 118 -0.90 35.24 -7.46
C TYR A 118 -1.66 35.68 -6.21
N GLU A 119 -2.43 36.76 -6.34
CA GLU A 119 -3.51 37.06 -5.39
C GLU A 119 -4.71 36.17 -5.73
N LEU A 120 -5.39 35.62 -4.72
CA LEU A 120 -6.44 34.61 -4.88
C LEU A 120 -7.65 35.11 -5.69
N ASP A 121 -7.87 36.42 -5.74
CA ASP A 121 -8.89 37.10 -6.53
C ASP A 121 -8.47 37.40 -7.98
N ALA A 122 -7.17 37.37 -8.27
CA ALA A 122 -6.57 37.67 -9.57
C ALA A 122 -5.89 36.44 -10.22
N VAL A 123 -6.30 35.23 -9.84
CA VAL A 123 -5.75 33.98 -10.40
C VAL A 123 -6.19 33.77 -11.85
N PRO A 124 -5.27 33.51 -12.80
CA PRO A 124 -5.66 33.17 -14.18
C PRO A 124 -6.37 31.81 -14.26
N ASP A 125 -7.22 31.66 -15.29
CA ASP A 125 -7.92 30.40 -15.53
C ASP A 125 -6.95 29.24 -15.81
N LEU A 126 -7.02 28.19 -14.99
CA LEU A 126 -6.18 26.99 -15.10
C LEU A 126 -6.73 26.00 -16.14
N ASP A 127 -5.82 25.37 -16.89
CA ASP A 127 -6.18 24.40 -17.94
C ASP A 127 -6.50 23.03 -17.34
N LYS A 128 -7.77 22.61 -17.45
CA LYS A 128 -8.27 21.31 -16.99
C LYS A 128 -7.47 20.10 -17.49
N LYS A 129 -6.75 20.19 -18.61
CA LYS A 129 -5.98 19.08 -19.18
C LYS A 129 -4.53 19.00 -18.67
N ARG A 130 -4.02 20.09 -18.08
CA ARG A 130 -2.65 20.17 -17.57
C ARG A 130 -2.60 19.82 -16.09
N LYS A 131 -1.44 19.35 -15.64
CA LYS A 131 -1.18 19.12 -14.23
C LYS A 131 -0.76 20.44 -13.62
N HIS A 132 -1.28 20.74 -12.44
CA HIS A 132 -0.98 21.96 -11.69
C HIS A 132 -0.50 21.61 -10.28
N ASP A 133 0.39 22.46 -9.76
CA ASP A 133 0.81 22.51 -8.37
C ASP A 133 0.25 23.79 -7.73
N ILE A 134 -0.56 23.67 -6.69
CA ILE A 134 -1.22 24.79 -6.01
C ILE A 134 -0.86 24.77 -4.54
N GLU A 135 -0.28 25.85 -4.07
CA GLU A 135 0.22 26.02 -2.71
C GLU A 135 -0.33 27.33 -2.12
N ILE A 136 -1.15 27.24 -1.08
CA ILE A 136 -1.71 28.43 -0.41
C ILE A 136 -0.64 29.06 0.48
N VAL A 137 -0.47 30.38 0.39
CA VAL A 137 0.45 31.10 1.28
C VAL A 137 -0.24 31.36 2.60
N VAL A 138 0.23 30.70 3.66
CA VAL A 138 -0.37 30.79 4.99
C VAL A 138 0.22 31.95 5.77
N ASP A 139 1.55 32.06 5.79
CA ASP A 139 2.22 33.18 6.45
C ASP A 139 3.54 33.53 5.76
N ARG A 140 3.99 34.76 5.99
CA ARG A 140 5.32 35.26 5.62
C ARG A 140 6.00 35.76 6.89
N VAL A 141 7.08 35.08 7.26
CA VAL A 141 7.79 35.32 8.52
C VAL A 141 9.27 35.60 8.26
N ILE A 142 9.89 36.32 9.18
CA ILE A 142 11.33 36.58 9.17
C ILE A 142 11.87 36.00 10.46
N ILE A 143 12.85 35.10 10.36
CA ILE A 143 13.49 34.50 11.52
C ILE A 143 14.28 35.59 12.25
N LYS A 144 13.91 35.85 13.50
CA LYS A 144 14.59 36.80 14.40
C LYS A 144 14.83 36.10 15.74
N PRO A 145 16.06 36.03 16.23
CA PRO A 145 16.39 35.32 17.46
C PRO A 145 15.75 35.92 18.73
N ASP A 146 15.50 37.24 18.76
CA ASP A 146 14.97 37.95 19.94
C ASP A 146 13.44 38.20 19.90
N ALA A 147 12.68 37.37 19.19
CA ALA A 147 11.23 37.54 19.08
C ALA A 147 10.49 36.56 19.99
N ASP A 148 10.17 37.00 21.22
CA ASP A 148 9.47 36.21 22.26
C ASP A 148 8.17 35.54 21.76
N ASN A 149 7.51 36.12 20.74
CA ASN A 149 6.25 35.61 20.17
C ASN A 149 6.40 34.90 18.81
N LEU A 150 7.62 34.74 18.29
CA LEU A 150 7.83 34.12 16.97
C LEU A 150 7.50 32.62 16.98
N ALA A 151 7.86 31.91 18.05
CA ALA A 151 7.58 30.49 18.18
C ALA A 151 6.07 30.20 18.13
N THR A 152 5.26 30.97 18.87
CA THR A 152 3.79 30.85 18.88
C THR A 152 3.20 31.13 17.49
N ARG A 153 3.66 32.21 16.83
CA ARG A 153 3.18 32.54 15.48
C ARG A 153 3.53 31.45 14.44
N LEU A 154 4.74 30.89 14.53
CA LEU A 154 5.15 29.77 13.68
C LEU A 154 4.29 28.53 13.92
N ALA A 155 4.00 28.23 15.19
CA ALA A 155 3.13 27.10 15.56
C ALA A 155 1.72 27.26 14.97
N ASP A 156 1.08 28.42 15.18
CA ASP A 156 -0.28 28.70 14.67
C ASP A 156 -0.32 28.62 13.12
N SER A 157 0.73 29.13 12.47
CA SER A 157 0.84 29.12 11.01
C SER A 157 1.07 27.70 10.46
N LEU A 158 1.90 26.91 11.12
CA LEU A 158 2.14 25.51 10.76
C LEU A 158 0.89 24.67 11.00
N GLU A 159 0.19 24.83 12.13
CA GLU A 159 -1.10 24.16 12.38
C GLU A 159 -2.12 24.49 11.30
N THR A 160 -2.20 25.76 10.92
CA THR A 160 -3.07 26.20 9.82
C THR A 160 -2.67 25.54 8.50
N ALA A 161 -1.37 25.52 8.15
CA ALA A 161 -0.88 24.93 6.91
C ALA A 161 -1.13 23.41 6.84
N ILE A 162 -0.85 22.72 7.93
CA ILE A 162 -1.01 21.26 8.09
C ILE A 162 -2.50 20.88 8.10
N GLY A 163 -3.37 21.72 8.67
CA GLY A 163 -4.82 21.50 8.68
C GLY A 163 -5.53 21.87 7.37
N LEU A 164 -4.93 22.72 6.54
CA LEU A 164 -5.38 22.97 5.16
C LEU A 164 -5.07 21.81 4.22
N THR A 165 -4.03 21.07 4.53
CA THR A 165 -3.60 19.89 3.79
C THR A 165 -3.88 18.63 4.61
N ASP A 166 -3.51 17.47 4.10
CA ASP A 166 -3.57 16.23 4.88
C ASP A 166 -2.24 15.99 5.62
N GLY A 167 -1.79 16.99 6.39
CA GLY A 167 -0.61 16.85 7.24
C GLY A 167 0.73 17.27 6.61
N LEU A 168 0.74 18.17 5.62
CA LEU A 168 1.95 18.58 4.89
C LEU A 168 2.07 20.12 4.83
N ALA A 169 3.26 20.64 5.09
CA ALA A 169 3.57 22.06 4.96
C ALA A 169 4.96 22.23 4.33
N TYR A 170 5.14 23.32 3.58
CA TYR A 170 6.44 23.71 3.05
C TYR A 170 6.87 25.05 3.65
N ALA A 171 8.17 25.19 3.88
CA ALA A 171 8.79 26.45 4.21
C ALA A 171 9.85 26.77 3.14
N ASP A 172 9.60 27.80 2.35
CA ASP A 172 10.51 28.24 1.31
C ASP A 172 11.25 29.49 1.77
N ASP A 173 12.58 29.47 1.72
CA ASP A 173 13.39 30.69 1.90
C ASP A 173 13.28 31.57 0.66
N ALA A 174 12.77 32.78 0.85
CA ALA A 174 12.60 33.79 -0.18
C ALA A 174 13.92 34.28 -0.79
N SER A 175 15.04 34.04 -0.10
CA SER A 175 16.39 34.54 -0.46
C SER A 175 17.14 33.50 -1.28
N SER A 176 17.23 32.27 -0.77
CA SER A 176 17.95 31.16 -1.41
C SER A 176 17.08 30.30 -2.34
N GLY A 177 15.75 30.35 -2.19
CA GLY A 177 14.82 29.44 -2.85
C GLY A 177 14.85 28.02 -2.27
N GLN A 178 15.57 27.78 -1.18
CA GLN A 178 15.63 26.47 -0.55
C GLN A 178 14.29 26.12 0.09
N ARG A 179 13.79 24.91 -0.19
CA ARG A 179 12.56 24.37 0.37
C ARG A 179 12.85 23.38 1.49
N THR A 180 12.22 23.62 2.64
CA THR A 180 12.12 22.65 3.73
C THR A 180 10.72 22.06 3.74
N VAL A 181 10.63 20.73 3.78
CA VAL A 181 9.36 20.00 3.80
C VAL A 181 9.07 19.49 5.20
N PHE A 182 7.88 19.81 5.68
CA PHE A 182 7.35 19.33 6.95
C PHE A 182 6.16 18.43 6.72
N SER A 183 6.11 17.31 7.45
CA SER A 183 4.93 16.46 7.49
C SER A 183 4.58 16.07 8.91
N ALA A 184 3.32 16.33 9.29
CA ALA A 184 2.74 15.84 10.53
C ALA A 184 2.33 14.36 10.44
N ARG A 185 2.21 13.84 9.21
CA ARG A 185 1.98 12.42 8.92
C ARG A 185 3.26 11.81 8.37
N PHE A 186 3.31 10.48 8.30
CA PHE A 186 4.36 9.82 7.56
C PHE A 186 4.07 9.97 6.06
N ALA A 187 4.49 11.09 5.47
CA ALA A 187 4.33 11.38 4.05
C ALA A 187 5.66 11.44 3.29
N CYS A 188 5.71 10.84 2.10
CA CYS A 188 6.78 11.04 1.16
C CYS A 188 6.71 12.46 0.57
N PRO A 189 7.79 13.25 0.64
CA PRO A 189 7.79 14.64 0.16
C PRO A 189 7.64 14.76 -1.37
N VAL A 190 8.05 13.73 -2.12
CA VAL A 190 8.10 13.75 -3.59
C VAL A 190 6.85 13.13 -4.22
N SER A 191 6.49 11.90 -3.83
CA SER A 191 5.36 11.19 -4.44
C SER A 191 4.02 11.55 -3.80
N GLY A 192 4.03 12.15 -2.61
CA GLY A 192 2.84 12.36 -1.80
C GLY A 192 2.23 11.08 -1.24
N PHE A 193 2.94 9.94 -1.33
CA PHE A 193 2.56 8.70 -0.65
C PHE A 193 2.52 8.92 0.85
N THR A 194 1.41 8.58 1.50
CA THR A 194 1.24 8.72 2.95
C THR A 194 0.97 7.37 3.56
N ILE A 195 1.49 7.16 4.77
CA ILE A 195 1.05 6.09 5.66
C ILE A 195 0.48 6.72 6.92
N ASP A 196 -0.50 6.04 7.51
CA ASP A 196 -1.01 6.38 8.84
C ASP A 196 0.07 6.15 9.91
N GLU A 197 -0.24 6.51 11.15
CA GLU A 197 0.66 6.30 12.28
C GLU A 197 1.17 4.84 12.34
N ILE A 198 2.48 4.68 12.52
CA ILE A 198 3.10 3.36 12.53
C ILE A 198 2.73 2.64 13.82
N GLU A 199 1.82 1.69 13.69
CA GLU A 199 1.41 0.82 14.79
C GLU A 199 1.77 -0.65 14.52
N PRO A 200 1.97 -1.48 15.56
CA PRO A 200 2.26 -2.90 15.41
C PRO A 200 1.24 -3.66 14.55
N ARG A 201 -0.03 -3.22 14.52
CA ARG A 201 -1.09 -3.83 13.71
C ARG A 201 -0.86 -3.72 12.20
N LEU A 202 -0.14 -2.69 11.74
CA LEU A 202 0.22 -2.54 10.32
C LEU A 202 1.17 -3.64 9.83
N PHE A 203 1.91 -4.25 10.75
CA PHE A 203 2.81 -5.37 10.44
C PHE A 203 2.12 -6.73 10.61
N SER A 204 0.82 -6.77 10.86
CA SER A 204 0.08 -8.00 11.04
C SER A 204 -0.64 -8.41 9.76
N PHE A 205 -0.16 -9.45 9.08
CA PHE A 205 -0.86 -10.03 7.92
C PHE A 205 -2.22 -10.66 8.29
N ASN A 206 -2.49 -10.89 9.58
CA ASN A 206 -3.80 -11.32 10.08
C ASN A 206 -4.80 -10.18 10.28
N ASN A 207 -4.35 -8.92 10.19
CA ASN A 207 -5.18 -7.74 10.35
C ASN A 207 -5.39 -7.08 8.99
N PRO A 208 -6.62 -6.71 8.59
CA PRO A 208 -6.88 -6.02 7.32
C PRO A 208 -5.99 -4.79 7.06
N PHE A 209 -5.57 -4.09 8.12
CA PHE A 209 -4.67 -2.93 7.99
C PHE A 209 -3.24 -3.28 7.57
N GLY A 210 -2.77 -4.51 7.83
CA GLY A 210 -1.43 -4.99 7.48
C GLY A 210 -1.42 -6.14 6.47
N ALA A 211 -2.61 -6.65 6.11
CA ALA A 211 -2.77 -7.73 5.16
C ALA A 211 -2.61 -7.21 3.72
N CYS A 212 -1.90 -7.99 2.90
CA CYS A 212 -1.85 -7.71 1.47
C CYS A 212 -3.26 -7.83 0.87
N PRO A 213 -3.75 -6.82 0.13
CA PRO A 213 -5.12 -6.82 -0.41
C PRO A 213 -5.35 -7.89 -1.49
N ASP A 214 -4.30 -8.29 -2.22
CA ASP A 214 -4.41 -9.26 -3.32
C ASP A 214 -4.59 -10.69 -2.81
N CYS A 215 -4.06 -11.02 -1.63
CA CYS A 215 -4.10 -12.36 -1.06
C CYS A 215 -4.72 -12.43 0.34
N ASP A 216 -5.30 -11.33 0.83
CA ASP A 216 -5.86 -11.19 2.18
C ASP A 216 -4.92 -11.73 3.27
N GLY A 217 -3.63 -11.38 3.15
CA GLY A 217 -2.59 -11.78 4.10
C GLY A 217 -2.22 -13.28 4.10
N LEU A 218 -2.71 -14.08 3.15
CA LEU A 218 -2.37 -15.50 3.04
C LEU A 218 -0.96 -15.74 2.47
N GLY A 219 -0.42 -14.78 1.72
CA GLY A 219 0.89 -14.88 1.06
C GLY A 219 0.94 -15.87 -0.11
N VAL A 220 -0.18 -16.50 -0.46
CA VAL A 220 -0.31 -17.46 -1.56
C VAL A 220 -1.50 -17.10 -2.44
N SER A 221 -1.40 -17.42 -3.73
CA SER A 221 -2.52 -17.33 -4.67
C SER A 221 -2.62 -18.62 -5.47
N SER A 222 -3.85 -19.10 -5.65
CA SER A 222 -4.11 -20.33 -6.41
C SER A 222 -4.13 -20.03 -7.90
N HIS A 223 -3.26 -20.70 -8.64
CA HIS A 223 -3.21 -20.64 -10.09
C HIS A 223 -3.19 -22.06 -10.67
N PHE A 224 -3.57 -22.19 -11.94
CA PHE A 224 -3.46 -23.46 -12.63
C PHE A 224 -2.03 -23.64 -13.15
N GLU A 225 -1.41 -24.75 -12.79
CA GLU A 225 -0.10 -25.12 -13.32
C GLU A 225 -0.24 -26.01 -14.55
N ALA A 226 0.49 -25.65 -15.60
CA ALA A 226 0.42 -26.32 -16.89
C ALA A 226 0.68 -27.83 -16.81
N GLN A 227 1.72 -28.19 -16.05
CA GLN A 227 2.18 -29.56 -15.87
C GLN A 227 1.19 -30.42 -15.09
N LEU A 228 0.33 -29.82 -14.26
CA LEU A 228 -0.75 -30.55 -13.57
C LEU A 228 -1.96 -30.78 -14.47
N VAL A 229 -2.17 -29.90 -15.46
CA VAL A 229 -3.23 -30.04 -16.46
C VAL A 229 -2.84 -31.06 -17.54
N VAL A 230 -1.58 -31.06 -17.97
CA VAL A 230 -1.00 -32.04 -18.91
C VAL A 230 0.25 -32.69 -18.28
N PRO A 231 0.07 -33.75 -17.48
CA PRO A 231 1.17 -34.43 -16.80
C PRO A 231 2.11 -35.20 -17.73
N ASP A 232 1.57 -35.76 -18.82
CA ASP A 232 2.36 -36.45 -19.85
C ASP A 232 2.04 -35.86 -21.24
N PRO A 233 2.89 -34.93 -21.73
CA PRO A 233 2.72 -34.30 -23.04
C PRO A 233 2.88 -35.26 -24.23
N ARG A 234 3.39 -36.47 -24.03
CA ARG A 234 3.57 -37.47 -25.09
C ARG A 234 2.27 -38.19 -25.43
N LEU A 235 1.26 -38.09 -24.58
CA LEU A 235 -0.08 -38.61 -24.86
C LEU A 235 -0.82 -37.65 -25.80
N SER A 236 -1.70 -38.21 -26.63
CA SER A 236 -2.66 -37.43 -27.39
C SER A 236 -3.85 -36.99 -26.54
N LEU A 237 -4.64 -36.03 -27.05
CA LEU A 237 -5.85 -35.56 -26.38
C LEU A 237 -6.88 -36.68 -26.20
N ARG A 238 -6.99 -37.62 -27.17
CA ARG A 238 -7.86 -38.81 -27.03
C ARG A 238 -7.32 -39.84 -26.04
N GLN A 239 -6.00 -39.95 -25.91
CA GLN A 239 -5.35 -40.81 -24.91
C GLN A 239 -5.39 -40.21 -23.49
N GLY A 240 -5.94 -39.01 -23.34
CA GLY A 240 -6.14 -38.39 -22.03
C GLY A 240 -4.98 -37.51 -21.58
N ALA A 241 -4.28 -36.84 -22.50
CA ALA A 241 -3.26 -35.85 -22.16
C ALA A 241 -3.76 -34.76 -21.18
N LEU A 242 -5.03 -34.34 -21.32
CA LEU A 242 -5.69 -33.42 -20.39
C LEU A 242 -6.22 -34.18 -19.16
N ALA A 243 -5.44 -34.21 -18.09
CA ALA A 243 -5.76 -34.98 -16.88
C ALA A 243 -7.14 -34.66 -16.26
N PRO A 244 -7.62 -33.40 -16.20
CA PRO A 244 -8.95 -33.11 -15.66
C PRO A 244 -10.11 -33.71 -16.47
N TRP A 245 -9.90 -33.98 -17.77
CA TRP A 245 -10.94 -34.46 -18.68
C TRP A 245 -10.78 -35.96 -19.02
N ALA A 246 -9.57 -36.50 -18.89
CA ALA A 246 -9.21 -37.88 -19.25
C ALA A 246 -10.07 -38.96 -18.58
N LYS A 247 -10.48 -38.74 -17.32
CA LYS A 247 -11.27 -39.71 -16.53
C LYS A 247 -12.78 -39.42 -16.53
N SER A 248 -13.24 -38.42 -17.27
CA SER A 248 -14.65 -38.09 -17.31
C SER A 248 -15.43 -39.10 -18.16
N THR A 249 -16.54 -39.62 -17.62
CA THR A 249 -17.48 -40.48 -18.36
C THR A 249 -18.41 -39.67 -19.30
N SER A 250 -18.36 -38.35 -19.23
CA SER A 250 -19.20 -37.47 -20.04
C SER A 250 -18.64 -37.31 -21.45
N LYS A 251 -19.47 -37.61 -22.46
CA LYS A 251 -19.16 -37.35 -23.88
C LYS A 251 -19.01 -35.86 -24.20
N TYR A 252 -19.44 -34.98 -23.32
CA TYR A 252 -19.37 -33.53 -23.50
C TYR A 252 -17.94 -33.04 -23.76
N TYR A 253 -16.96 -33.51 -22.98
CA TYR A 253 -15.58 -33.04 -23.09
C TYR A 253 -14.92 -33.47 -24.39
N ILE A 254 -15.14 -34.73 -24.82
CA ILE A 254 -14.59 -35.21 -26.09
C ILE A 254 -15.25 -34.53 -27.30
N GLN A 255 -16.56 -34.30 -27.25
CA GLN A 255 -17.27 -33.54 -28.30
C GLN A 255 -16.78 -32.08 -28.38
N THR A 256 -16.48 -31.47 -27.23
CA THR A 256 -15.92 -30.12 -27.17
C THR A 256 -14.52 -30.10 -27.81
N LEU A 257 -13.66 -31.05 -27.47
CA LEU A 257 -12.34 -31.19 -28.09
C LEU A 257 -12.43 -31.43 -29.61
N GLU A 258 -13.38 -32.26 -30.07
CA GLU A 258 -13.60 -32.50 -31.49
C GLU A 258 -14.10 -31.26 -32.24
N SER A 259 -14.95 -30.45 -31.60
CA SER A 259 -15.41 -29.18 -32.17
C SER A 259 -14.26 -28.17 -32.28
N LEU A 260 -13.42 -28.08 -31.24
CA LEU A 260 -12.24 -27.22 -31.23
C LEU A 260 -11.22 -27.68 -32.29
N ALA A 261 -10.97 -28.98 -32.39
CA ALA A 261 -10.09 -29.57 -33.41
C ALA A 261 -10.54 -29.23 -34.83
N LYS A 262 -11.85 -29.30 -35.12
CA LYS A 262 -12.43 -28.91 -36.42
C LYS A 262 -12.30 -27.41 -36.70
N THR A 263 -12.45 -26.57 -35.68
CA THR A 263 -12.42 -25.10 -35.82
C THR A 263 -11.00 -24.57 -36.02
N PHE A 264 -10.05 -25.10 -35.25
CA PHE A 264 -8.67 -24.63 -35.24
C PHE A 264 -7.71 -25.49 -36.08
N GLY A 265 -8.20 -26.59 -36.67
CA GLY A 265 -7.45 -27.39 -37.64
C GLY A 265 -6.33 -28.24 -37.04
N PHE A 266 -6.50 -28.77 -35.82
CA PHE A 266 -5.52 -29.67 -35.18
C PHE A 266 -6.08 -31.09 -34.99
N SER A 267 -5.18 -32.08 -34.86
CA SER A 267 -5.55 -33.48 -34.64
C SER A 267 -5.66 -33.82 -33.15
N LEU A 268 -6.61 -34.67 -32.77
CA LEU A 268 -6.73 -35.16 -31.39
C LEU A 268 -5.91 -36.43 -31.11
N ASP A 269 -5.32 -37.00 -32.16
CA ASP A 269 -4.64 -38.31 -32.14
C ASP A 269 -3.11 -38.19 -32.14
N VAL A 270 -2.57 -36.97 -32.25
CA VAL A 270 -1.13 -36.70 -32.13
C VAL A 270 -0.75 -36.38 -30.68
N PRO A 271 0.49 -36.71 -30.25
CA PRO A 271 1.01 -36.28 -28.96
C PRO A 271 0.80 -34.79 -28.70
N PHE A 272 0.45 -34.43 -27.45
CA PHE A 272 0.17 -33.04 -27.08
C PHE A 272 1.38 -32.11 -27.32
N GLU A 273 2.60 -32.62 -27.14
CA GLU A 273 3.84 -31.87 -27.42
C GLU A 273 4.09 -31.59 -28.90
N GLU A 274 3.49 -32.38 -29.80
CA GLU A 274 3.60 -32.22 -31.25
C GLU A 274 2.52 -31.28 -31.83
N LEU A 275 1.60 -30.79 -31.01
CA LEU A 275 0.63 -29.79 -31.43
C LEU A 275 1.37 -28.46 -31.67
N GLU A 276 1.46 -28.03 -32.94
CA GLU A 276 2.11 -26.76 -33.36
C GLU A 276 1.56 -25.52 -32.63
N PHE A 277 0.35 -25.61 -32.10
CA PHE A 277 -0.26 -24.64 -31.21
C PHE A 277 0.04 -24.99 -29.75
N GLY A 278 1.27 -24.71 -29.30
CA GLY A 278 1.70 -25.01 -27.93
C GLY A 278 0.82 -24.41 -26.82
N PHE A 279 1.06 -24.87 -25.59
CA PHE A 279 0.32 -24.60 -24.33
C PHE A 279 -0.19 -23.15 -24.14
N SER A 280 0.54 -22.15 -24.68
CA SER A 280 0.18 -20.72 -24.70
C SER A 280 -1.25 -20.44 -25.19
N MET A 281 -1.71 -21.08 -26.27
CA MET A 281 -3.06 -20.84 -26.81
C MET A 281 -4.13 -21.67 -26.09
N PHE A 282 -3.75 -22.83 -25.55
CA PHE A 282 -4.64 -23.64 -24.70
C PHE A 282 -4.98 -22.92 -23.38
N CYS A 283 -4.04 -22.16 -22.82
CA CYS A 283 -4.30 -21.24 -21.70
C CYS A 283 -5.25 -20.11 -22.08
N SER A 284 -5.13 -19.55 -23.30
CA SER A 284 -6.09 -18.57 -23.84
C SER A 284 -7.48 -19.18 -24.10
N MET A 285 -7.55 -20.44 -24.53
CA MET A 285 -8.79 -21.21 -24.65
C MET A 285 -9.40 -21.57 -23.29
N ALA A 286 -8.59 -21.90 -22.28
CA ALA A 286 -9.05 -22.10 -20.91
C ALA A 286 -9.61 -20.80 -20.29
N ALA A 287 -9.05 -19.64 -20.66
CA ALA A 287 -9.64 -18.34 -20.34
C ALA A 287 -11.00 -18.12 -21.04
N ALA A 288 -11.17 -18.60 -22.28
CA ALA A 288 -12.47 -18.62 -22.96
C ALA A 288 -13.49 -19.60 -22.34
N ILE A 289 -13.03 -20.73 -21.80
CA ILE A 289 -13.89 -21.66 -21.04
C ILE A 289 -14.28 -21.07 -19.67
N ARG A 290 -13.43 -20.21 -19.09
CA ARG A 290 -13.75 -19.43 -17.87
C ARG A 290 -14.85 -18.39 -18.12
N LEU A 291 -15.08 -17.99 -19.36
CA LEU A 291 -16.20 -17.12 -19.81
C LEU A 291 -17.51 -17.89 -20.07
N LEU A 292 -17.50 -19.22 -20.00
CA LEU A 292 -18.69 -20.08 -20.12
C LEU A 292 -19.27 -20.49 -18.75
N ARG A 293 -18.93 -19.74 -17.69
CA ARG A 293 -19.62 -19.75 -16.39
C ARG A 293 -20.19 -18.38 -16.09
#